data_AF-A0A497BSM2-F1
#
_entry.id   AF-A0A497BSM2-F1
#
_cell.length_a   1.000
_cell.length_b   1.000
_cell.length_c   1.000
_cell.angle_alpha   90.00
_cell.angle_beta   90.00
_cell.angle_gamma   90.00
#
_symmetry.space_group_name_H-M   'P 1'
#
loop_
_entity.id
_entity.type
_entity.pdbx_description
1 polymer ?
#
loop_
_entity_poly.entity_id
_entity_poly.type
_entity_poly.pdbx_seq_one_letter_code
_entity_poly.pdbx_strand_id
1 'polypeptide(L)'
;MMIRARVTLIVLLAVVMTIVSRGQAAAIVVSEGPGEIEVPIVWDLDPATTESDHIVATGVTDQSLTEWTALEIEAINSYTITVRTVYGEQLLEAVRGEEGTQRYTLNNGHDPLWLSYQGPTPVQVHLYGQERKMTPDPVDGGLAHYDAAQALVPAGETYRAEMVNLQPGSGVKARFVCATWGGAGGLHVVFRAAASGSELGHANLTLVQPCSPVWGRVNCPFTVEITAVGDMVQVYDLIVR
;
A
#
# COMPACT_ATOMS: atom_id res chain seq x y z
N MET A 1 39.99 27.53 -54.92
CA MET A 1 40.27 26.35 -54.05
C MET A 1 39.88 26.71 -52.61
N MET A 2 38.61 26.94 -52.25
CA MET A 2 37.48 25.99 -52.10
C MET A 2 37.74 24.79 -51.17
N ILE A 3 38.40 25.00 -50.02
CA ILE A 3 38.37 24.04 -48.88
C ILE A 3 38.37 24.83 -47.56
N ARG A 4 37.38 25.73 -47.38
CA ARG A 4 37.17 26.46 -46.10
C ARG A 4 35.76 26.35 -45.53
N ALA A 5 34.89 25.51 -46.12
CA ALA A 5 33.48 25.40 -45.73
C ALA A 5 33.00 23.99 -45.31
N ARG A 6 33.87 22.96 -45.37
CA ARG A 6 33.46 21.56 -45.10
C ARG A 6 33.89 20.98 -43.76
N VAL A 7 34.82 21.61 -43.03
CA VAL A 7 35.35 21.04 -41.78
C VAL A 7 34.57 21.53 -40.55
N THR A 8 34.07 22.76 -40.55
CA THR A 8 33.28 23.29 -39.42
C THR A 8 31.85 22.72 -39.37
N LEU A 9 31.28 22.35 -40.52
CA LEU A 9 29.94 21.75 -40.59
C LEU A 9 29.92 20.29 -40.06
N ILE A 10 31.03 19.56 -40.21
CA ILE A 10 31.15 18.17 -39.71
C ILE A 10 31.33 18.15 -38.19
N VAL A 11 32.01 19.15 -37.62
CA VAL A 11 32.18 19.23 -36.15
C VAL A 11 30.88 19.66 -35.46
N LEU A 12 30.06 20.52 -36.09
CA LEU A 12 28.74 20.85 -35.53
C LEU A 12 27.75 19.69 -35.64
N LEU A 13 27.78 18.91 -36.74
CA LEU A 13 26.92 17.73 -36.89
C LEU A 13 27.31 16.61 -35.91
N ALA A 14 28.60 16.46 -35.59
CA ALA A 14 29.05 15.49 -34.59
C ALA A 14 28.60 15.89 -33.18
N VAL A 15 28.59 17.17 -32.82
CA VAL A 15 28.11 17.61 -31.49
C VAL A 15 26.58 17.48 -31.38
N VAL A 16 25.82 17.72 -32.45
CA VAL A 16 24.37 17.50 -32.43
C VAL A 16 24.01 16.00 -32.49
N MET A 17 24.74 15.15 -33.21
CA MET A 17 24.53 13.68 -33.17
C MET A 17 25.00 13.02 -31.87
N THR A 18 25.91 13.63 -31.12
CA THR A 18 26.27 13.14 -29.78
C THR A 18 25.26 13.59 -28.71
N ILE A 19 24.45 14.62 -28.99
CA ILE A 19 23.31 15.03 -28.15
C ILE A 19 22.04 14.23 -28.50
N VAL A 20 21.93 13.69 -29.72
CA VAL A 20 20.79 12.82 -30.12
C VAL A 20 21.03 11.32 -29.83
N SER A 21 22.27 10.87 -29.63
CA SER A 21 22.57 9.48 -29.23
C SER A 21 22.77 9.28 -27.72
N ARG A 22 22.64 10.35 -26.93
CA ARG A 22 22.37 10.30 -25.48
C ARG A 22 20.89 10.45 -25.14
N GLY A 23 20.02 10.29 -26.13
CA GLY A 23 18.68 9.77 -25.94
C GLY A 23 18.76 8.29 -25.56
N GLN A 24 19.41 7.98 -24.44
CA GLN A 24 18.78 7.00 -23.58
C GLN A 24 17.44 7.66 -23.29
N ALA A 25 16.40 7.21 -24.01
CA ALA A 25 15.22 6.86 -23.27
C ALA A 25 15.78 6.13 -22.05
N ALA A 26 15.84 6.84 -20.93
CA ALA A 26 15.35 6.22 -19.75
C ALA A 26 13.99 5.68 -20.21
N ALA A 27 14.00 4.41 -20.65
CA ALA A 27 13.15 3.49 -19.95
C ALA A 27 13.39 3.87 -18.49
N ILE A 28 12.57 4.81 -18.01
CA ILE A 28 12.03 4.72 -16.68
C ILE A 28 11.49 3.30 -16.74
N VAL A 29 12.36 2.36 -16.37
CA VAL A 29 11.92 1.20 -15.67
C VAL A 29 11.17 1.88 -14.55
N VAL A 30 9.85 1.96 -14.73
CA VAL A 30 8.94 2.02 -13.61
C VAL A 30 9.41 0.82 -12.84
N SER A 31 10.29 1.06 -11.88
CA SER A 31 10.48 0.10 -10.85
C SER A 31 9.07 0.04 -10.31
N GLU A 32 8.39 -1.07 -10.59
CA GLU A 32 7.33 -1.56 -9.72
C GLU A 32 8.02 -1.74 -8.36
N GLY A 33 8.31 -0.62 -7.69
CA GLY A 33 8.61 -0.57 -6.29
C GLY A 33 7.40 -1.17 -5.58
N PRO A 34 7.59 -1.70 -4.37
CA PRO A 34 6.56 -2.48 -3.71
C PRO A 34 5.23 -1.70 -3.64
N GLY A 35 4.25 -2.17 -4.43
CA GLY A 35 2.80 -2.05 -4.26
C GLY A 35 2.21 -0.69 -3.86
N GLU A 36 2.24 0.32 -4.75
CA GLU A 36 1.24 1.39 -4.68
C GLU A 36 -0.13 0.80 -5.01
N ILE A 37 -1.04 0.83 -4.03
CA ILE A 37 -2.40 0.32 -4.17
C ILE A 37 -3.33 1.53 -4.23
N GLU A 38 -4.13 1.61 -5.29
CA GLU A 38 -5.26 2.53 -5.33
C GLU A 38 -6.33 2.04 -4.36
N VAL A 39 -6.73 2.92 -3.46
CA VAL A 39 -7.68 2.64 -2.41
C VAL A 39 -9.04 3.17 -2.82
N PRO A 40 -10.09 2.32 -2.80
CA PRO A 40 -11.41 2.75 -3.18
C PRO A 40 -11.92 3.83 -2.22
N ILE A 41 -12.47 4.89 -2.79
CA ILE A 41 -13.19 5.92 -2.06
C ILE A 41 -14.67 5.74 -2.35
N VAL A 42 -15.46 5.55 -1.30
CA VAL A 42 -16.92 5.51 -1.39
C VAL A 42 -17.44 6.93 -1.23
N TRP A 43 -17.98 7.49 -2.32
CA TRP A 43 -18.55 8.84 -2.36
C TRP A 43 -20.05 8.84 -2.08
N ASP A 44 -20.54 9.86 -1.39
CA ASP A 44 -21.96 10.17 -1.30
C ASP A 44 -22.52 10.70 -2.63
N LEU A 45 -21.68 11.42 -3.37
CA LEU A 45 -21.89 11.97 -4.70
C LEU A 45 -20.56 11.87 -5.46
N ASP A 46 -20.51 11.04 -6.50
CA ASP A 46 -19.27 10.80 -7.25
C ASP A 46 -18.87 12.05 -8.07
N PRO A 47 -17.74 12.69 -7.73
CA PRO A 47 -17.30 13.92 -8.36
C PRO A 47 -16.70 13.69 -9.76
N ALA A 48 -16.40 12.44 -10.13
CA ALA A 48 -15.89 12.08 -11.46
C ALA A 48 -17.00 12.03 -12.52
N THR A 49 -18.23 11.72 -12.12
CA THR A 49 -19.36 11.51 -13.04
C THR A 49 -20.44 12.60 -12.95
N THR A 50 -20.39 13.45 -11.91
CA THR A 50 -21.33 14.57 -11.74
C THR A 50 -20.86 15.80 -12.54
N GLU A 51 -21.72 16.42 -13.35
CA GLU A 51 -21.42 17.70 -14.03
C GLU A 51 -22.09 18.87 -13.29
N SER A 52 -21.30 19.78 -12.74
CA SER A 52 -21.79 21.00 -12.06
C SER A 52 -20.69 22.03 -11.90
N ASP A 53 -21.06 23.31 -11.93
CA ASP A 53 -20.14 24.43 -11.64
C ASP A 53 -19.70 24.45 -10.17
N HIS A 54 -20.43 23.76 -9.28
CA HIS A 54 -20.05 23.58 -7.88
C HIS A 54 -20.78 22.40 -7.26
N ILE A 55 -20.05 21.52 -6.57
CA ILE A 55 -20.59 20.50 -5.67
C ILE A 55 -19.85 20.50 -4.34
N VAL A 56 -20.47 19.85 -3.36
CA VAL A 56 -19.80 19.33 -2.17
C VAL A 56 -19.98 17.81 -2.20
N ALA A 57 -18.88 17.07 -2.29
CA ALA A 57 -18.85 15.62 -2.27
C ALA A 57 -18.04 15.14 -1.06
N THR A 58 -18.57 14.16 -0.34
CA THR A 58 -17.89 13.52 0.79
C THR A 58 -17.57 12.07 0.48
N GLY A 59 -16.32 11.70 0.76
CA GLY A 59 -15.78 10.38 0.48
C GLY A 59 -15.28 9.73 1.76
N VAL A 60 -15.41 8.41 1.86
CA VAL A 60 -14.80 7.62 2.94
C VAL A 60 -14.01 6.46 2.37
N THR A 61 -12.92 6.11 3.05
CA THR A 61 -12.19 4.86 2.80
C THR A 61 -12.38 3.94 3.99
N ASP A 62 -12.59 2.67 3.73
CA ASP A 62 -12.68 1.62 4.75
C ASP A 62 -11.33 0.92 4.97
N GLN A 63 -10.42 1.00 4.00
CA GLN A 63 -9.14 0.30 4.02
C GLN A 63 -8.10 0.97 4.94
N SER A 64 -7.48 0.17 5.81
CA SER A 64 -6.37 0.62 6.68
C SER A 64 -5.05 0.68 5.92
N LEU A 65 -4.53 1.88 5.68
CA LEU A 65 -3.26 2.14 5.00
C LEU A 65 -2.31 2.77 5.99
N THR A 66 -1.05 2.34 6.07
CA THR A 66 -0.25 2.76 7.23
C THR A 66 1.25 2.95 7.02
N GLU A 67 1.81 2.69 5.83
CA GLU A 67 3.21 3.03 5.57
C GLU A 67 3.34 4.43 4.96
N TRP A 68 2.45 4.75 4.03
CA TRP A 68 2.21 6.10 3.55
C TRP A 68 0.86 6.14 2.84
N THR A 69 0.26 7.33 2.81
CA THR A 69 -0.95 7.60 2.05
C THR A 69 -0.74 8.85 1.22
N ALA A 70 -1.18 8.86 -0.04
CA ALA A 70 -1.19 10.04 -0.89
C ALA A 70 -2.56 10.24 -1.53
N LEU A 71 -2.98 11.48 -1.61
CA LEU A 71 -4.17 11.89 -2.35
C LEU A 71 -3.74 12.58 -3.63
N GLU A 72 -4.23 12.10 -4.77
CA GLU A 72 -4.04 12.74 -6.06
C GLU A 72 -5.38 13.26 -6.58
N ILE A 73 -5.38 14.49 -7.08
CA ILE A 73 -6.57 15.15 -7.61
C ILE A 73 -6.21 15.72 -8.97
N GLU A 74 -6.95 15.31 -10.00
CA GLU A 74 -6.87 15.87 -11.35
C GLU A 74 -8.12 16.71 -11.60
N ALA A 75 -7.95 18.03 -11.52
CA ALA A 75 -9.04 19.00 -11.63
C ALA A 75 -8.87 19.92 -12.83
N ILE A 76 -9.98 20.30 -13.45
CA ILE A 76 -10.01 21.27 -14.57
C ILE A 76 -10.15 22.73 -14.12
N ASN A 77 -10.31 22.96 -12.81
CA ASN A 77 -10.57 24.27 -12.21
C ASN A 77 -10.13 24.25 -10.74
N SER A 78 -10.11 25.42 -10.11
CA SER A 78 -9.77 25.53 -8.68
C SER A 78 -10.79 24.80 -7.80
N TYR A 79 -10.30 24.16 -6.75
CA TYR A 79 -11.11 23.39 -5.79
C TYR A 79 -10.63 23.62 -4.36
N THR A 80 -11.37 23.09 -3.41
CA THR A 80 -10.96 22.97 -2.01
C THR A 80 -11.12 21.53 -1.57
N ILE A 81 -10.08 20.99 -0.93
CA ILE A 81 -10.09 19.63 -0.38
C ILE A 81 -9.79 19.68 1.11
N THR A 82 -10.60 18.96 1.89
CA THR A 82 -10.34 18.69 3.29
C THR A 82 -10.19 17.20 3.48
N VAL A 83 -9.16 16.78 4.21
CA VAL A 83 -8.94 15.38 4.57
C VAL A 83 -8.73 15.29 6.07
N ARG A 84 -9.46 14.37 6.70
CA ARG A 84 -9.31 14.05 8.11
C ARG A 84 -9.45 12.55 8.29
N THR A 85 -9.00 12.03 9.41
CA THR A 85 -9.42 10.70 9.85
C THR A 85 -10.92 10.73 10.18
N VAL A 86 -11.60 9.59 10.08
CA VAL A 86 -13.00 9.46 10.54
C VAL A 86 -13.16 9.81 12.03
N TYR A 87 -12.07 9.77 12.79
CA TYR A 87 -12.02 10.16 14.21
C TYR A 87 -11.81 11.66 14.42
N GLY A 88 -11.64 12.44 13.34
CA GLY A 88 -11.58 13.89 13.38
C GLY A 88 -10.17 14.48 13.44
N GLU A 89 -9.11 13.68 13.35
CA GLU A 89 -7.74 14.20 13.20
C GLU A 89 -7.59 14.82 11.81
N GLN A 90 -7.17 16.07 11.75
CA GLN A 90 -7.10 16.83 10.52
C GLN A 90 -5.74 16.64 9.83
N LEU A 91 -5.77 16.20 8.58
CA LEU A 91 -4.57 15.84 7.79
C LEU A 91 -4.31 16.88 6.69
N LEU A 92 -5.37 17.34 6.03
CA LEU A 92 -5.39 18.50 5.15
C LEU A 92 -6.55 19.40 5.55
N GLU A 93 -6.24 20.64 5.88
CA GLU A 93 -7.22 21.65 6.24
C GLU A 93 -7.56 22.54 5.06
N ALA A 94 -8.72 22.31 4.44
CA ALA A 94 -9.31 23.18 3.40
C ALA A 94 -8.28 23.70 2.39
N VAL A 95 -7.45 22.79 1.86
CA VAL A 95 -6.38 23.14 0.94
C VAL A 95 -7.00 23.55 -0.37
N ARG A 96 -6.66 24.75 -0.84
CA ARG A 96 -7.08 25.23 -2.15
C ARG A 96 -6.16 24.65 -3.22
N GLY A 97 -6.73 23.87 -4.11
CA GLY A 97 -6.06 23.39 -5.31
C GLY A 97 -6.37 24.25 -6.52
N GLU A 98 -5.52 24.11 -7.54
CA GLU A 98 -5.61 24.77 -8.84
C GLU A 98 -5.86 23.72 -9.93
N GLU A 99 -6.08 24.19 -11.17
CA GLU A 99 -6.18 23.34 -12.35
C GLU A 99 -4.92 22.47 -12.53
N GLY A 100 -5.12 21.23 -12.97
CA GLY A 100 -4.10 20.22 -13.19
C GLY A 100 -4.10 19.11 -12.13
N THR A 101 -3.08 18.26 -12.20
CA THR A 101 -2.85 17.18 -11.25
C THR A 101 -2.09 17.71 -10.03
N GLN A 102 -2.67 17.55 -8.85
CA GLN A 102 -1.98 17.83 -7.58
C GLN A 102 -1.93 16.57 -6.73
N ARG A 103 -0.79 16.36 -6.06
CA ARG A 103 -0.57 15.23 -5.17
C ARG A 103 -0.21 15.72 -3.77
N TYR A 104 -0.91 15.19 -2.78
CA TYR A 104 -0.73 15.50 -1.36
C TYR A 104 -0.29 14.25 -0.62
N THR A 105 0.86 14.31 0.04
CA THR A 105 1.27 13.25 0.97
C THR A 105 0.54 13.46 2.29
N LEU A 106 -0.21 12.44 2.71
CA LEU A 106 -0.94 12.44 3.97
C LEU A 106 -0.09 11.69 4.99
N ASN A 107 0.30 12.35 6.08
CA ASN A 107 0.88 11.66 7.23
C ASN A 107 -0.25 11.12 8.11
N ASN A 108 -1.06 10.25 7.50
CA ASN A 108 -2.14 9.54 8.15
C ASN A 108 -1.56 8.24 8.71
N GLY A 109 -1.93 7.91 9.95
CA GLY A 109 -1.53 6.67 10.60
C GLY A 109 -2.16 5.47 9.90
N HIS A 110 -3.08 4.78 10.56
CA HIS A 110 -3.80 3.62 10.01
C HIS A 110 -5.31 3.88 9.95
N ASP A 111 -5.69 5.14 10.13
CA ASP A 111 -7.08 5.49 10.36
C ASP A 111 -7.84 5.62 9.04
N PRO A 112 -9.10 5.14 8.99
CA PRO A 112 -9.98 5.40 7.87
C PRO A 112 -10.07 6.90 7.59
N LEU A 113 -10.11 7.27 6.31
CA LEU A 113 -10.15 8.67 5.91
C LEU A 113 -11.56 9.12 5.60
N TRP A 114 -11.84 10.36 5.94
CA TRP A 114 -12.96 11.13 5.45
C TRP A 114 -12.43 12.29 4.61
N LEU A 115 -12.99 12.44 3.43
CA LEU A 115 -12.63 13.47 2.46
C LEU A 115 -13.84 14.36 2.19
N SER A 116 -13.60 15.65 1.99
CA SER A 116 -14.61 16.60 1.48
C SER A 116 -14.02 17.39 0.34
N TYR A 117 -14.50 17.10 -0.86
CA TYR A 117 -14.21 17.86 -2.07
C TYR A 117 -15.25 18.96 -2.24
N GLN A 118 -14.80 20.18 -2.56
CA GLN A 118 -15.66 21.31 -2.90
C GLN A 118 -15.13 22.01 -4.14
N GLY A 119 -15.92 22.06 -5.20
CA GLY A 119 -15.48 22.62 -6.47
C GLY A 119 -16.33 22.25 -7.67
N PRO A 120 -16.00 22.78 -8.84
CA PRO A 120 -16.58 22.40 -10.12
C PRO A 120 -16.12 21.01 -10.57
N THR A 121 -17.00 20.29 -11.26
CA THR A 121 -16.77 18.93 -11.74
C THR A 121 -16.97 18.81 -13.25
N PRO A 122 -16.46 17.76 -13.92
CA PRO A 122 -15.85 16.53 -13.40
C PRO A 122 -14.43 16.71 -12.83
N VAL A 123 -14.07 15.90 -11.83
CA VAL A 123 -12.73 15.82 -11.22
C VAL A 123 -12.40 14.35 -10.91
N GLN A 124 -11.16 13.94 -11.12
CA GLN A 124 -10.68 12.63 -10.66
C GLN A 124 -9.99 12.78 -9.31
N VAL A 125 -10.35 11.92 -8.36
CA VAL A 125 -9.76 11.89 -7.02
C VAL A 125 -9.31 10.47 -6.74
N HIS A 126 -8.00 10.26 -6.67
CA HIS A 126 -7.39 8.97 -6.41
C HIS A 126 -6.72 9.00 -5.05
N LEU A 127 -7.04 8.01 -4.20
CA LEU A 127 -6.29 7.77 -2.98
C LEU A 127 -5.33 6.61 -3.24
N TYR A 128 -4.08 6.81 -2.91
CA TYR A 128 -3.05 5.80 -2.97
C TYR A 128 -2.53 5.53 -1.57
N GLY A 129 -2.16 4.29 -1.31
CA GLY A 129 -1.35 3.98 -0.15
C GLY A 129 -0.66 2.65 -0.26
N GLN A 130 -0.04 2.28 0.85
CA GLN A 130 0.66 1.02 0.99
C GLN A 130 0.12 0.25 2.20
N GLU A 131 -0.28 -1.00 1.96
CA GLU A 131 -0.64 -1.95 3.01
C GLU A 131 0.55 -2.10 3.96
N ARG A 132 0.30 -2.09 5.27
CA ARG A 132 1.35 -2.26 6.27
C ARG A 132 1.87 -3.69 6.22
N LYS A 133 3.14 -3.88 5.85
CA LYS A 133 3.74 -5.21 5.76
C LYS A 133 4.42 -5.60 7.06
N MET A 134 4.22 -6.85 7.48
CA MET A 134 5.06 -7.48 8.50
C MET A 134 6.29 -8.10 7.84
N THR A 135 7.46 -7.82 8.39
CA THR A 135 8.73 -8.33 7.85
C THR A 135 9.16 -9.56 8.63
N PRO A 136 9.38 -10.71 7.98
CA PRO A 136 9.92 -11.89 8.63
C PRO A 136 11.41 -11.69 8.94
N ASP A 137 11.79 -11.92 10.19
CA ASP A 137 13.17 -12.14 10.61
C ASP A 137 13.50 -13.65 10.54
N PRO A 138 14.45 -14.07 9.68
CA PRO A 138 14.84 -15.47 9.58
C PRO A 138 15.54 -15.93 10.88
N VAL A 139 14.86 -16.77 11.65
CA VAL A 139 15.45 -17.47 12.79
C VAL A 139 15.89 -18.87 12.37
N ASP A 140 17.12 -19.25 12.72
CA ASP A 140 17.66 -20.59 12.42
C ASP A 140 16.73 -21.72 12.91
N GLY A 141 16.55 -22.75 12.08
CA GLY A 141 15.83 -23.98 12.46
C GLY A 141 14.40 -24.15 11.94
N GLY A 142 13.98 -23.38 10.93
CA GLY A 142 12.64 -23.50 10.33
C GLY A 142 11.55 -22.70 11.03
N LEU A 143 11.95 -21.79 11.92
CA LEU A 143 11.11 -20.83 12.61
C LEU A 143 11.10 -19.53 11.81
N ALA A 144 9.92 -18.98 11.55
CA ALA A 144 9.79 -17.60 11.05
C ALA A 144 9.23 -16.73 12.17
N HIS A 145 9.95 -15.66 12.51
CA HIS A 145 9.51 -14.65 13.45
C HIS A 145 9.13 -13.41 12.64
N TYR A 146 8.00 -12.80 12.93
CA TYR A 146 7.56 -11.57 12.29
C TYR A 146 7.54 -10.49 13.37
N ASP A 147 8.45 -9.52 13.22
CA ASP A 147 8.40 -8.31 14.03
C ASP A 147 7.40 -7.36 13.39
N ALA A 148 6.33 -7.07 14.12
CA ALA A 148 5.28 -6.18 13.66
C ALA A 148 5.55 -4.71 14.01
N ALA A 149 6.59 -4.41 14.80
CA ALA A 149 6.90 -3.08 15.34
C ALA A 149 5.63 -2.36 15.82
N GLN A 150 4.76 -3.09 16.54
CA GLN A 150 3.41 -2.67 16.95
C GLN A 150 2.46 -2.39 15.77
N ALA A 151 2.04 -3.43 15.07
CA ALA A 151 0.97 -3.33 14.07
C ALA A 151 -0.39 -3.28 14.78
N LEU A 152 -1.08 -2.15 14.68
CA LEU A 152 -2.48 -2.02 15.13
C LEU A 152 -3.36 -2.54 14.02
N VAL A 153 -4.18 -3.56 14.29
CA VAL A 153 -5.09 -4.21 13.35
C VAL A 153 -6.53 -3.99 13.81
N PRO A 154 -7.33 -3.15 13.11
CA PRO A 154 -8.75 -3.00 13.40
C PRO A 154 -9.54 -4.29 13.16
N ALA A 155 -10.69 -4.44 13.81
CA ALA A 155 -11.57 -5.58 13.59
C ALA A 155 -12.02 -5.67 12.13
N GLY A 156 -11.85 -6.84 11.51
CA GLY A 156 -12.20 -7.06 10.10
C GLY A 156 -11.13 -6.65 9.08
N GLU A 157 -10.12 -5.89 9.48
CA GLU A 157 -9.00 -5.49 8.63
C GLU A 157 -7.91 -6.56 8.61
N THR A 158 -7.15 -6.63 7.51
CA THR A 158 -6.12 -7.66 7.30
C THR A 158 -4.74 -7.05 7.11
N TYR A 159 -3.73 -7.67 7.73
CA TYR A 159 -2.33 -7.31 7.63
C TYR A 159 -1.58 -8.44 6.97
N ARG A 160 -0.89 -8.15 5.87
CA ARG A 160 -0.09 -9.14 5.17
C ARG A 160 1.39 -9.06 5.52
N ALA A 161 2.04 -10.21 5.63
CA ALA A 161 3.48 -10.33 5.74
C ALA A 161 4.13 -10.55 4.38
N GLU A 162 5.40 -10.19 4.28
CA GLU A 162 6.21 -10.52 3.12
C GLU A 162 6.38 -12.04 2.94
N MET A 163 6.78 -12.42 1.73
CA MET A 163 6.99 -13.82 1.37
C MET A 163 8.07 -14.43 2.25
N VAL A 164 7.72 -15.52 2.93
CA VAL A 164 8.67 -16.42 3.57
C VAL A 164 9.06 -17.52 2.59
N ASN A 165 10.35 -17.55 2.28
CA ASN A 165 10.95 -18.58 1.45
C ASN A 165 11.29 -19.81 2.29
N LEU A 166 10.48 -20.86 2.14
CA LEU A 166 10.84 -22.19 2.64
C LEU A 166 11.88 -22.81 1.71
N GLN A 167 13.03 -23.25 2.25
CA GLN A 167 14.01 -23.97 1.44
C GLN A 167 13.39 -25.26 0.86
N PRO A 168 13.46 -25.48 -0.46
CA PRO A 168 12.95 -26.70 -1.09
C PRO A 168 13.60 -27.95 -0.49
N GLY A 169 12.78 -28.95 -0.16
CA GLY A 169 13.27 -30.24 0.38
C GLY A 169 13.66 -30.23 1.86
N SER A 170 13.58 -29.09 2.56
CA SER A 170 13.90 -28.98 3.99
C SER A 170 12.95 -29.78 4.91
N GLY A 171 11.78 -30.19 4.42
CA GLY A 171 10.74 -30.85 5.23
C GLY A 171 10.06 -29.93 6.26
N VAL A 172 10.48 -28.66 6.32
CA VAL A 172 9.91 -27.62 7.17
C VAL A 172 8.49 -27.32 6.67
N LYS A 173 7.53 -27.37 7.60
CA LYS A 173 6.11 -27.09 7.37
C LYS A 173 5.65 -26.22 8.52
N ALA A 174 4.88 -25.16 8.24
CA ALA A 174 4.18 -24.47 9.32
C ALA A 174 3.13 -25.43 9.92
N ARG A 175 3.29 -25.73 11.20
CA ARG A 175 2.43 -26.59 12.00
C ARG A 175 1.76 -25.82 13.12
N PHE A 176 2.42 -24.81 13.66
CA PHE A 176 1.89 -23.97 14.72
C PHE A 176 2.17 -22.51 14.44
N VAL A 177 1.24 -21.66 14.84
CA VAL A 177 1.45 -20.23 14.93
C VAL A 177 1.17 -19.77 16.35
N CYS A 178 2.04 -18.93 16.86
CA CYS A 178 1.89 -18.24 18.13
C CYS A 178 1.95 -16.74 17.88
N ALA A 179 1.22 -15.95 18.64
CA ALA A 179 1.33 -14.51 18.58
C ALA A 179 1.29 -13.89 19.98
N THR A 180 1.91 -12.72 20.11
CA THR A 180 1.74 -11.83 21.26
C THR A 180 1.05 -10.58 20.77
N TRP A 181 -0.09 -10.24 21.37
CA TRP A 181 -0.85 -9.04 21.00
C TRP A 181 -1.53 -8.40 22.21
N GLY A 182 -1.87 -7.12 22.07
CA GLY A 182 -2.73 -6.36 22.97
C GLY A 182 -4.13 -6.21 22.39
N GLY A 183 -5.12 -5.90 23.24
CA GLY A 183 -6.53 -5.79 22.86
C GLY A 183 -7.39 -6.98 23.31
N ALA A 184 -8.72 -6.85 23.23
CA ALA A 184 -9.67 -7.88 23.66
C ALA A 184 -9.99 -8.93 22.57
N GLY A 185 -9.66 -8.61 21.31
CA GLY A 185 -9.97 -9.42 20.14
C GLY A 185 -9.10 -10.67 19.98
N GLY A 186 -9.57 -11.59 19.14
CA GLY A 186 -8.77 -12.72 18.64
C GLY A 186 -8.06 -12.38 17.32
N LEU A 187 -7.24 -13.31 16.83
CA LEU A 187 -6.60 -13.21 15.51
C LEU A 187 -7.02 -14.40 14.65
N HIS A 188 -7.37 -14.11 13.39
CA HIS A 188 -7.46 -15.10 12.34
C HIS A 188 -6.20 -14.99 11.47
N VAL A 189 -5.42 -16.06 11.39
CA VAL A 189 -4.15 -16.08 10.65
C VAL A 189 -4.32 -17.00 9.44
N VAL A 190 -4.03 -16.50 8.24
CA VAL A 190 -4.13 -17.25 6.99
C VAL A 190 -2.76 -17.32 6.33
N PHE A 191 -2.39 -18.50 5.84
CA PHE A 191 -1.18 -18.74 5.07
C PHE A 191 -1.56 -18.86 3.60
N ARG A 192 -1.03 -17.98 2.75
CA ARG A 192 -1.28 -18.00 1.30
C ARG A 192 -0.04 -18.41 0.55
N ALA A 193 -0.21 -19.16 -0.53
CA ALA A 193 0.87 -19.47 -1.44
C ALA A 193 1.38 -18.18 -2.08
N ALA A 194 2.68 -17.89 -1.96
CA ALA A 194 3.23 -16.63 -2.43
C ALA A 194 3.07 -16.43 -3.95
N ALA A 195 3.06 -17.53 -4.72
CA ALA A 195 2.94 -17.48 -6.18
C ALA A 195 1.50 -17.32 -6.68
N SER A 196 0.50 -17.82 -5.96
CA SER A 196 -0.90 -17.92 -6.46
C SER A 196 -1.93 -17.22 -5.57
N GLY A 197 -1.57 -16.83 -4.34
CA GLY A 197 -2.51 -16.29 -3.35
C GLY A 197 -3.50 -17.32 -2.79
N SER A 198 -3.44 -18.58 -3.22
CA SER A 198 -4.33 -19.63 -2.74
C SER A 198 -4.07 -19.92 -1.27
N GLU A 199 -5.12 -20.10 -0.49
CA GLU A 199 -5.00 -20.52 0.91
C GLU A 199 -4.33 -21.89 1.00
N LEU A 200 -3.26 -21.95 1.80
CA LEU A 200 -2.54 -23.17 2.15
C LEU A 200 -2.99 -23.70 3.50
N GLY A 201 -3.38 -22.80 4.40
CA GLY A 201 -3.92 -23.13 5.71
C GLY A 201 -4.24 -21.90 6.54
N HIS A 202 -4.81 -22.11 7.72
CA HIS A 202 -5.20 -21.05 8.63
C HIS A 202 -5.12 -21.49 10.10
N ALA A 203 -5.18 -20.52 11.02
CA ALA A 203 -5.25 -20.74 12.44
C ALA A 203 -6.06 -19.63 13.12
N ASN A 204 -6.78 -19.98 14.19
CA ASN A 204 -7.47 -19.02 15.04
C ASN A 204 -6.76 -18.93 16.38
N LEU A 205 -6.48 -17.70 16.82
CA LEU A 205 -5.82 -17.37 18.07
C LEU A 205 -6.80 -16.55 18.93
N THR A 206 -6.81 -16.81 20.23
CA THR A 206 -7.62 -16.06 21.20
C THR A 206 -6.75 -15.71 22.40
N LEU A 207 -7.17 -14.75 23.23
CA LEU A 207 -6.37 -14.34 24.39
C LEU A 207 -6.05 -15.50 25.35
N VAL A 208 -6.94 -16.49 25.44
CA VAL A 208 -6.74 -17.69 26.26
C VAL A 208 -5.93 -18.78 25.55
N GLN A 209 -5.79 -18.68 24.23
CA GLN A 209 -5.05 -19.62 23.39
C GLN A 209 -4.21 -18.85 22.34
N PRO A 210 -3.06 -18.30 22.75
CA PRO A 210 -2.19 -17.49 21.88
C PRO A 210 -1.29 -18.31 20.97
N CYS A 211 -1.42 -19.64 21.01
CA CYS A 211 -0.76 -20.58 20.11
C CYS A 211 -1.78 -21.59 19.60
N SER A 212 -1.80 -21.84 18.29
CA SER A 212 -2.80 -22.70 17.65
C SER A 212 -2.17 -23.55 16.54
N PRO A 213 -2.61 -24.80 16.35
CA PRO A 213 -2.19 -25.60 15.20
C PRO A 213 -2.69 -24.96 13.91
N VAL A 214 -1.85 -25.02 12.88
CA VAL A 214 -2.20 -24.59 11.52
C VAL A 214 -3.02 -25.70 10.86
N TRP A 215 -4.24 -25.38 10.45
CA TRP A 215 -5.11 -26.25 9.68
C TRP A 215 -4.81 -26.07 8.20
N GLY A 216 -4.34 -27.13 7.54
CA GLY A 216 -3.96 -27.10 6.13
C GLY A 216 -2.55 -27.63 5.89
N ARG A 217 -1.98 -27.33 4.73
CA ARG A 217 -0.66 -27.79 4.32
C ARG A 217 0.17 -26.63 3.78
N VAL A 218 0.91 -26.00 4.68
CA VAL A 218 1.90 -24.96 4.36
C VAL A 218 3.26 -25.62 4.13
N ASN A 219 3.63 -25.87 2.88
CA ASN A 219 4.85 -26.59 2.51
C ASN A 219 5.56 -26.02 1.26
N CYS A 220 5.22 -24.79 0.88
CA CYS A 220 5.84 -24.01 -0.18
C CYS A 220 6.00 -22.57 0.30
N PRO A 221 6.75 -21.71 -0.41
CA PRO A 221 6.85 -20.29 -0.06
C PRO A 221 5.48 -19.65 0.12
N PHE A 222 5.32 -18.90 1.20
CA PHE A 222 4.02 -18.39 1.64
C PHE A 222 4.11 -16.96 2.14
N THR A 223 2.99 -16.24 2.07
CA THR A 223 2.75 -15.00 2.83
C THR A 223 1.80 -15.32 3.98
N VAL A 224 1.85 -14.51 5.04
CA VAL A 224 0.92 -14.60 6.18
C VAL A 224 -0.05 -13.43 6.09
N GLU A 225 -1.31 -13.66 6.41
CA GLU A 225 -2.33 -12.64 6.60
C GLU A 225 -2.88 -12.75 8.01
N ILE A 226 -3.06 -11.62 8.69
CA ILE A 226 -3.63 -11.55 10.03
C ILE A 226 -4.85 -10.64 9.98
N THR A 227 -5.99 -11.16 10.42
CA THR A 227 -7.22 -10.38 10.57
C THR A 227 -7.61 -10.35 12.04
N ALA A 228 -7.92 -9.18 12.60
CA ALA A 228 -8.45 -9.10 13.95
C ALA A 228 -9.92 -9.53 13.99
N VAL A 229 -10.27 -10.34 14.98
CA VAL A 229 -11.62 -10.88 15.16
C VAL A 229 -12.25 -10.27 16.41
N GLY A 230 -13.36 -9.56 16.20
CA GLY A 230 -14.21 -9.02 17.26
C GLY A 230 -13.84 -7.59 17.69
N ASP A 231 -12.56 -7.31 17.94
CA ASP A 231 -12.09 -6.00 18.38
C ASP A 231 -10.72 -5.68 17.76
N MET A 232 -10.32 -4.41 17.83
CA MET A 232 -8.97 -3.98 17.46
C MET A 232 -7.92 -4.69 18.31
N VAL A 233 -6.81 -5.06 17.67
CA VAL A 233 -5.68 -5.74 18.31
C VAL A 233 -4.36 -5.08 17.92
N GLN A 234 -3.42 -5.01 18.86
CA GLN A 234 -2.06 -4.54 18.62
C GLN A 234 -1.13 -5.75 18.56
N VAL A 235 -0.70 -6.19 17.39
CA VAL A 235 0.22 -7.32 17.22
C VAL A 235 1.64 -6.84 17.51
N TYR A 236 2.29 -7.51 18.46
CA TYR A 236 3.69 -7.24 18.83
C TYR A 236 4.64 -8.21 18.15
N ASP A 237 4.26 -9.48 18.12
CA ASP A 237 5.11 -10.58 17.65
C ASP A 237 4.21 -11.70 17.08
N LEU A 238 4.61 -12.28 15.95
CA LEU A 238 4.05 -13.52 15.44
C LEU A 238 5.17 -14.53 15.11
N ILE A 239 5.06 -15.75 15.62
CA ILE A 239 6.02 -16.84 15.42
C ILE A 239 5.33 -18.01 14.72
N VAL A 240 5.88 -18.44 13.60
CA VAL A 240 5.46 -19.62 12.84
C VAL A 240 6.49 -20.74 13.03
N ARG A 241 6.02 -21.92 13.41
CA ARG A 241 6.82 -23.13 13.67
C ARG A 241 6.36 -24.32 12.83
#